data_AF-A0A7S3T6K9-F1
#
_entry.id   AF-A0A7S3T6K9-F1
#
_cell.length_a   1.000
_cell.length_b   1.000
_cell.length_c   1.000
_cell.angle_alpha   90.00
_cell.angle_beta   90.00
_cell.angle_gamma   90.00
#
_symmetry.space_group_name_H-M   'P 1'
#
loop_
_entity.id
_entity.type
_entity.pdbx_description
1 polymer ?
#
loop_
_entity_poly.entity_id
_entity_poly.type
_entity_poly.pdbx_seq_one_letter_code
_entity_poly.pdbx_strand_id
1 'polypeptide(L)'
;AAPAGGGGGGARADGVCRYEVVWDAAEVAELCLGVLPVVADGEGGAAFVASLQLSCRCVMVDWADAAAAAATHGALAIAGGGADLDGAEALLWRCLSLLVEVGGAAPSGAEAHFSRGGAAAAEARATGGPVQVFALLADTPRYAPLRGLLRVARKELPRLSIRSVALQGAPPPLGRGLLAAAPLEARVSTSGQLERPRLARVAGSDALPLPVGEHDAVPTALVTGGLKGLGLRVGQWLLSSGRARRVVLVGRSGGRELRGAEGEG
;
A
#
# COMPACT_ATOMS: atom_id res chain seq x y z
N ALA A 1 -25.51 -50.78 13.16
CA ALA A 1 -25.97 -49.96 12.04
C ALA A 1 -24.82 -49.03 11.64
N ALA A 2 -24.22 -49.26 10.48
CA ALA A 2 -23.28 -48.33 9.87
C ALA A 2 -24.08 -47.26 9.09
N PRO A 3 -23.66 -45.99 9.05
CA PRO A 3 -24.08 -45.11 7.99
C PRO A 3 -23.08 -45.20 6.83
N ALA A 4 -23.58 -45.65 5.70
CA ALA A 4 -22.98 -45.43 4.39
C ALA A 4 -23.02 -43.92 4.08
N GLY A 5 -21.90 -43.36 3.66
CA GLY A 5 -21.80 -42.00 3.15
C GLY A 5 -20.91 -42.01 1.92
N GLY A 6 -21.53 -42.20 0.75
CA GLY A 6 -20.88 -42.12 -0.55
C GLY A 6 -20.33 -40.71 -0.76
N GLY A 7 -19.02 -40.56 -0.58
CA GLY A 7 -18.28 -39.38 -1.03
C GLY A 7 -18.00 -39.51 -2.51
N GLY A 8 -18.93 -39.04 -3.34
CA GLY A 8 -18.67 -38.82 -4.76
C GLY A 8 -17.41 -37.98 -4.90
N GLY A 9 -16.41 -38.56 -5.56
CA GLY A 9 -15.22 -37.84 -6.02
C GLY A 9 -15.62 -36.83 -7.08
N GLY A 10 -16.19 -35.70 -6.64
CA GLY A 10 -16.33 -34.52 -7.47
C GLY A 10 -14.93 -34.03 -7.80
N ALA A 11 -14.53 -34.21 -9.06
CA ALA A 11 -13.36 -33.55 -9.61
C ALA A 11 -13.46 -32.06 -9.25
N ARG A 12 -12.57 -31.59 -8.37
CA ARG A 12 -12.41 -30.16 -8.10
C ARG A 12 -12.05 -29.53 -9.44
N ALA A 13 -13.00 -28.86 -10.07
CA ALA A 13 -12.67 -27.84 -11.04
C ALA A 13 -11.68 -26.90 -10.34
N ASP A 14 -10.52 -26.66 -10.94
CA ASP A 14 -9.53 -25.70 -10.45
C ASP A 14 -10.18 -24.30 -10.42
N GLY A 15 -10.89 -24.04 -9.33
CA GLY A 15 -11.73 -22.87 -9.14
C GLY A 15 -10.87 -21.65 -8.89
N VAL A 16 -11.12 -20.60 -9.64
CA VAL A 16 -10.49 -19.29 -9.43
C VAL A 16 -10.77 -18.84 -7.99
N CYS A 17 -9.73 -18.80 -7.16
CA CYS A 17 -9.83 -18.26 -5.81
C CYS A 17 -9.79 -16.73 -5.86
N ARG A 18 -10.89 -16.09 -5.45
CA ARG A 18 -10.98 -14.64 -5.32
C ARG A 18 -10.55 -14.20 -3.92
N TYR A 19 -9.81 -13.11 -3.87
CA TYR A 19 -9.37 -12.48 -2.64
C TYR A 19 -9.69 -11.00 -2.67
N GLU A 20 -10.02 -10.44 -1.51
CA GLU A 20 -10.23 -9.02 -1.32
C GLU A 20 -9.41 -8.51 -0.13
N VAL A 21 -9.18 -7.19 -0.10
CA VAL A 21 -8.53 -6.56 1.04
C VAL A 21 -9.61 -6.18 2.05
N VAL A 22 -9.56 -6.80 3.23
CA VAL A 22 -10.35 -6.40 4.39
C VAL A 22 -9.48 -5.63 5.38
N TRP A 23 -10.12 -4.79 6.19
CA TRP A 23 -9.45 -3.95 7.17
C TRP A 23 -9.84 -4.40 8.57
N ASP A 24 -8.90 -4.99 9.28
CA ASP A 24 -9.12 -5.44 10.66
C ASP A 24 -8.65 -4.36 11.63
N ALA A 25 -9.35 -4.20 12.75
CA ALA A 25 -8.86 -3.39 13.85
C ALA A 25 -7.46 -3.86 14.30
N ALA A 26 -6.59 -2.90 14.55
CA ALA A 26 -5.24 -3.12 15.05
C ALA A 26 -5.12 -2.57 16.47
N GLU A 27 -4.56 -3.37 17.37
CA GLU A 27 -4.23 -2.91 18.71
C GLU A 27 -3.09 -1.89 18.67
N VAL A 28 -3.24 -0.83 19.45
CA VAL A 28 -2.22 0.20 19.62
C VAL A 28 -1.46 -0.09 20.90
N ALA A 29 -0.18 -0.41 20.80
CA ALA A 29 0.72 -0.38 21.94
C ALA A 29 1.17 1.06 22.24
N GLU A 30 1.29 1.42 23.51
CA GLU A 30 1.91 2.70 23.86
C GLU A 30 3.42 2.64 23.65
N LEU A 31 3.93 3.56 22.84
CA LEU A 31 5.36 3.76 22.64
C LEU A 31 5.61 5.26 22.59
N CYS A 32 6.45 5.74 23.50
CA CYS A 32 6.86 7.14 23.52
C CYS A 32 7.94 7.37 22.47
N LEU A 33 7.61 8.16 21.44
CA LEU A 33 8.62 8.80 20.60
C LEU A 33 9.07 10.09 21.30
N GLY A 34 10.38 10.30 21.40
CA GLY A 34 10.94 11.55 21.91
C GLY A 34 10.71 12.69 20.92
N VAL A 35 11.70 12.91 20.04
CA VAL A 35 11.60 13.86 18.93
C VAL A 35 11.37 13.09 17.64
N LEU A 36 10.43 13.55 16.81
CA LEU A 36 10.14 13.01 15.49
C LEU A 36 10.47 14.07 14.43
N PRO A 37 11.62 13.96 13.74
CA PRO A 37 11.89 14.74 12.54
C PRO A 37 10.84 14.44 11.47
N VAL A 38 10.30 15.47 10.83
CA VAL A 38 9.28 15.33 9.79
C VAL A 38 9.73 16.09 8.55
N VAL A 39 9.83 15.37 7.44
CA VAL A 39 9.85 15.99 6.10
C VAL A 39 8.44 15.98 5.53
N ALA A 40 8.06 17.06 4.86
CA ALA A 40 6.79 17.14 4.16
C ALA A 40 6.99 17.84 2.81
N ASP A 41 6.02 17.64 1.93
CA ASP A 41 6.06 18.27 0.61
C ASP A 41 5.34 19.62 0.60
N GLY A 42 6.13 20.70 0.44
CA GLY A 42 5.65 22.08 0.34
C GLY A 42 4.85 22.57 1.56
N GLU A 43 4.18 23.71 1.38
CA GLU A 43 3.33 24.33 2.42
C GLU A 43 2.13 23.44 2.79
N GLY A 44 1.55 22.74 1.82
CA GLY A 44 0.43 21.82 2.04
C GLY A 44 0.81 20.63 2.93
N GLY A 45 2.06 20.18 2.88
CA GLY A 45 2.59 19.14 3.74
C GLY A 45 2.71 19.59 5.19
N ALA A 46 3.20 20.80 5.45
CA ALA A 46 3.31 21.33 6.81
C ALA A 46 1.94 21.52 7.48
N ALA A 47 0.96 22.07 6.74
CA ALA A 47 -0.41 22.19 7.21
C ALA A 47 -1.05 20.81 7.50
N PHE A 48 -0.75 19.82 6.67
CA PHE A 48 -1.17 18.44 6.90
C PHE A 48 -0.56 17.86 8.17
N VAL A 49 0.75 18.02 8.41
CA VAL A 49 1.39 17.55 9.64
C VAL A 49 0.78 18.20 10.87
N ALA A 50 0.52 19.51 10.81
CA ALA A 50 -0.13 20.25 11.90
C ALA A 50 -1.54 19.71 12.20
N SER A 51 -2.30 19.31 11.17
CA SER A 51 -3.66 18.77 11.35
C SER A 51 -3.69 17.39 12.00
N LEU A 52 -2.59 16.62 11.94
CA LEU A 52 -2.49 15.31 12.59
C LEU A 52 -2.49 15.39 14.11
N GLN A 53 -2.16 16.56 14.68
CA GLN A 53 -2.04 16.79 16.12
C GLN A 53 -1.24 15.68 16.81
N LEU A 54 -0.09 15.33 16.21
CA LEU A 54 0.78 14.29 16.71
C LEU A 54 1.19 14.60 18.14
N SER A 55 1.07 13.60 19.01
CA SER A 55 1.29 13.83 20.43
C SER A 55 2.77 13.80 20.85
N CYS A 56 3.67 13.46 19.92
CA CYS A 56 5.11 13.52 20.10
C CYS A 56 5.66 14.88 19.61
N ARG A 57 6.87 15.25 20.06
CA ARG A 57 7.48 16.50 19.63
C ARG A 57 7.93 16.37 18.18
N CYS A 58 7.14 16.93 17.27
CA CYS A 58 7.46 16.96 15.85
C CYS A 58 8.33 18.17 15.54
N VAL A 59 9.39 17.95 14.75
CA VAL A 59 10.26 19.02 14.26
C VAL A 59 10.28 18.91 12.75
N MET A 60 9.82 19.97 12.07
CA MET A 60 9.96 20.04 10.63
C MET A 60 11.44 20.17 10.27
N VAL A 61 11.91 19.34 9.36
CA VAL A 61 13.29 19.36 8.85
C VAL A 61 13.28 19.49 7.34
N ASP A 62 14.29 20.14 6.80
CA ASP A 62 14.48 20.21 5.36
C ASP A 62 14.89 18.85 4.81
N TRP A 63 14.55 18.60 3.55
CA TRP A 63 14.87 17.34 2.87
C TRP A 63 16.37 17.03 2.85
N ALA A 64 17.22 18.07 2.81
CA ALA A 64 18.68 17.92 2.83
C ALA A 64 19.23 17.46 4.19
N ASP A 65 18.55 17.80 5.29
CA ASP A 65 18.98 17.46 6.65
C ASP A 65 18.29 16.20 7.20
N ALA A 66 17.33 15.66 6.46
CA ALA A 66 16.46 14.58 6.89
C ALA A 66 17.22 13.30 7.27
N ALA A 67 18.28 12.96 6.53
CA ALA A 67 19.10 11.79 6.84
C ALA A 67 19.91 11.97 8.14
N ALA A 68 20.50 13.14 8.34
CA ALA A 68 21.22 13.48 9.57
C ALA A 68 20.28 13.51 10.79
N ALA A 69 19.09 14.07 10.63
CA ALA A 69 18.05 14.07 11.65
C ALA A 69 17.58 12.64 11.97
N ALA A 70 17.39 11.79 10.96
CA ALA A 70 17.02 10.39 11.14
C ALA A 70 18.09 9.61 11.92
N ALA A 71 19.37 9.85 11.63
CA ALA A 71 20.50 9.24 12.35
C ALA A 71 20.56 9.72 13.81
N THR A 72 20.35 11.02 14.04
CA THR A 72 20.39 11.64 15.38
C THR A 72 19.25 11.14 16.28
N HIS A 73 18.04 11.02 15.74
CA HIS A 73 16.84 10.70 16.52
C HIS A 73 16.42 9.23 16.43
N GLY A 74 17.08 8.44 15.58
CA GLY A 74 16.72 7.04 15.30
C GLY A 74 15.33 6.88 14.66
N ALA A 75 14.73 7.99 14.19
CA ALA A 75 13.39 8.03 13.62
C ALA A 75 13.25 9.19 12.62
N LEU A 76 12.37 9.01 11.64
CA LEU A 76 12.01 10.00 10.63
C LEU A 76 10.55 9.78 10.20
N ALA A 77 9.80 10.85 10.05
CA ALA A 77 8.50 10.83 9.39
C ALA A 77 8.54 11.53 8.03
N ILE A 78 7.80 10.96 7.09
CA ILE A 78 7.56 11.50 5.76
C ILE A 78 6.07 11.75 5.65
N ALA A 79 5.67 13.01 5.45
CA ALA A 79 4.28 13.40 5.38
C ALA A 79 3.85 13.77 3.96
N GLY A 80 2.78 13.14 3.47
CA GLY A 80 2.18 13.39 2.17
C GLY A 80 0.67 13.54 2.29
N GLY A 81 0.17 14.77 2.31
CA GLY A 81 -1.27 15.03 2.40
C GLY A 81 -1.73 16.38 1.86
N GLY A 82 -0.82 17.20 1.30
CA GLY A 82 -1.17 18.50 0.73
C GLY A 82 -2.18 18.41 -0.42
N ALA A 83 -2.97 19.46 -0.66
CA ALA A 83 -3.99 19.45 -1.71
C ALA A 83 -3.40 19.40 -3.14
N ASP A 84 -2.12 19.71 -3.30
CA ASP A 84 -1.44 19.79 -4.59
C ASP A 84 -1.27 18.42 -5.27
N LEU A 85 -1.51 18.37 -6.58
CA LEU A 85 -1.45 17.16 -7.40
C LEU A 85 -0.02 16.83 -7.82
N ASP A 86 0.80 17.85 -8.12
CA ASP A 86 2.18 17.67 -8.58
C ASP A 86 3.11 17.18 -7.46
N GLY A 87 2.70 17.41 -6.21
CA GLY A 87 3.47 17.04 -5.03
C GLY A 87 3.66 15.53 -4.83
N ALA A 88 2.74 14.69 -5.31
CA ALA A 88 2.83 13.24 -5.08
C ALA A 88 3.99 12.57 -5.85
N GLU A 89 4.26 13.02 -7.08
CA GLU A 89 5.38 12.51 -7.88
C GLU A 89 6.72 13.03 -7.37
N ALA A 90 6.81 14.34 -7.06
CA ALA A 90 8.01 14.92 -6.47
C ALA A 90 8.35 14.25 -5.13
N LEU A 91 7.33 14.00 -4.29
CA LEU A 91 7.49 13.27 -3.03
C LEU A 91 7.99 11.85 -3.27
N LEU A 92 7.48 11.13 -4.28
CA LEU A 92 7.95 9.77 -4.61
C LEU A 92 9.45 9.74 -4.87
N TRP A 93 9.96 10.62 -5.73
CA TRP A 93 11.38 10.69 -6.07
C TRP A 93 12.25 11.11 -4.89
N ARG A 94 11.82 12.12 -4.11
CA ARG A 94 12.53 12.53 -2.90
C ARG A 94 12.58 11.42 -1.86
N CYS A 95 11.48 10.68 -1.68
CA CYS A 95 11.42 9.53 -0.78
C CYS A 95 12.39 8.43 -1.20
N LEU A 96 12.49 8.12 -2.50
CA LEU A 96 13.42 7.11 -2.99
C LEU A 96 14.86 7.46 -2.59
N SER A 97 15.31 8.67 -2.90
CA SER A 97 16.66 9.13 -2.57
C SER A 97 16.91 9.12 -1.06
N LEU A 98 15.97 9.65 -0.28
CA LEU A 98 16.07 9.73 1.17
C LEU A 98 16.14 8.35 1.83
N LEU A 99 15.33 7.39 1.38
CA LEU A 99 15.35 6.03 1.93
C LEU A 99 16.70 5.35 1.69
N VAL A 100 17.30 5.53 0.51
CA VAL A 100 18.64 5.00 0.21
C VAL A 100 19.70 5.65 1.11
N GLU A 101 19.64 6.96 1.31
CA GLU A 101 20.57 7.70 2.15
C GLU A 101 20.47 7.29 3.63
N VAL A 102 19.26 7.28 4.19
CA VAL A 102 19.02 6.84 5.58
C VAL A 102 19.39 5.36 5.75
N GLY A 103 19.07 4.52 4.77
CA GLY A 103 19.42 3.09 4.78
C GLY A 103 20.92 2.84 4.76
N GLY A 104 21.68 3.65 4.01
CA GLY A 104 23.14 3.58 3.95
C GLY A 104 23.81 4.07 5.23
N ALA A 105 23.27 5.12 5.86
CA ALA A 105 23.77 5.67 7.11
C ALA A 105 23.36 4.87 8.37
N ALA A 106 22.31 4.05 8.28
CA ALA A 106 21.82 3.28 9.41
C ALA A 106 22.84 2.22 9.88
N PRO A 107 23.02 2.06 11.22
CA PRO A 107 23.97 1.11 11.77
C PRO A 107 23.63 -0.34 11.37
N SER A 108 24.64 -1.14 11.04
CA SER A 108 24.47 -2.56 10.73
C SER A 108 24.22 -3.34 12.02
N GLY A 109 22.97 -3.71 12.29
CA GLY A 109 22.54 -4.44 13.50
C GLY A 109 22.97 -5.91 13.60
N ALA A 110 24.19 -6.26 13.18
CA ALA A 110 24.69 -7.64 13.22
C ALA A 110 24.86 -8.22 14.65
N GLU A 111 24.73 -7.41 15.72
CA GLU A 111 24.81 -7.90 17.10
C GLU A 111 23.52 -7.70 17.94
N ALA A 112 22.47 -7.08 17.38
CA ALA A 112 21.28 -6.72 18.14
C ALA A 112 20.11 -7.70 17.92
N HIS A 113 20.32 -9.00 18.18
CA HIS A 113 19.22 -9.98 18.15
C HIS A 113 18.94 -10.58 19.53
N PHE A 114 17.64 -10.51 19.87
CA PHE A 114 16.92 -11.24 20.93
C PHE A 114 17.04 -10.70 22.36
N SER A 115 16.12 -9.79 22.72
CA SER A 115 15.57 -9.70 24.07
C SER A 115 14.09 -9.36 24.01
N ARG A 116 13.26 -10.34 24.39
CA ARG A 116 11.82 -10.20 24.64
C ARG A 116 11.61 -9.37 25.92
N GLY A 117 10.68 -8.43 25.85
CA GLY A 117 9.83 -8.07 26.99
C GLY A 117 10.25 -6.82 27.78
N GLY A 118 9.29 -5.91 27.94
CA GLY A 118 9.25 -4.97 29.06
C GLY A 118 9.60 -3.52 28.72
N ALA A 119 8.97 -2.61 29.47
CA ALA A 119 8.89 -1.15 29.34
C ALA A 119 10.21 -0.34 29.26
N ALA A 120 11.37 -0.99 29.05
CA ALA A 120 12.68 -0.36 28.91
C ALA A 120 13.05 0.00 27.45
N ALA A 121 12.07 0.03 26.53
CA ALA A 121 12.28 0.34 25.11
C ALA A 121 12.55 1.84 24.83
N ALA A 122 12.41 2.72 25.83
CA ALA A 122 12.61 4.16 25.68
C ALA A 122 14.08 4.60 25.84
N GLU A 123 14.91 3.83 26.57
CA GLU A 123 16.31 4.19 26.85
C GLU A 123 17.33 3.37 26.03
N ALA A 124 16.94 2.21 25.49
CA ALA A 124 17.85 1.33 24.72
C ALA A 124 18.17 1.81 23.28
N ARG A 125 17.70 2.99 22.86
CA ARG A 125 17.87 3.50 21.48
C ARG A 125 19.19 4.21 21.21
N ALA A 126 20.13 4.20 22.16
CA ALA A 126 21.39 4.92 22.00
C ALA A 126 22.33 4.34 20.93
N THR A 127 22.38 3.03 20.64
CA THR A 127 23.46 2.51 19.75
C THR A 127 23.19 1.14 19.08
N GLY A 128 22.15 0.97 18.23
CA GLY A 128 22.17 -0.19 17.31
C GLY A 128 20.87 -0.74 16.73
N GLY A 129 19.71 -0.16 17.04
CA GLY A 129 18.43 -0.58 16.44
C GLY A 129 18.23 -0.04 15.01
N PRO A 130 17.32 -0.64 14.22
CA PRO A 130 16.97 -0.11 12.90
C PRO A 130 16.29 1.26 13.02
N VAL A 131 16.65 2.17 12.12
CA VAL A 131 16.05 3.51 12.05
C VAL A 131 14.57 3.36 11.71
N GLN A 132 13.69 4.02 12.48
CA GLN A 132 12.25 3.95 12.27
C GLN A 132 11.83 4.99 11.22
N VAL A 133 11.17 4.56 10.15
CA VAL A 133 10.63 5.46 9.12
C VAL A 133 9.11 5.35 9.10
N PHE A 134 8.42 6.47 9.30
CA PHE A 134 6.95 6.54 9.28
C PHE A 134 6.49 7.34 8.07
N ALA A 135 5.75 6.73 7.16
CA ALA A 135 5.11 7.44 6.05
C ALA A 135 3.64 7.74 6.41
N LEU A 136 3.33 9.01 6.61
CA LEU A 136 2.00 9.53 6.95
C LEU A 136 1.36 10.10 5.70
N LEU A 137 0.48 9.32 5.08
CA LEU A 137 -0.02 9.60 3.75
C LEU A 137 -1.53 9.74 3.76
N ALA A 138 -2.10 10.71 3.04
CA ALA A 138 -3.54 10.71 2.80
C ALA A 138 -3.96 9.40 2.10
N ASP A 139 -5.14 8.87 2.45
CA ASP A 139 -5.69 7.66 1.84
C ASP A 139 -6.32 7.98 0.48
N THR A 140 -5.49 8.43 -0.46
CA THR A 140 -5.89 8.78 -1.82
C THR A 140 -5.07 7.97 -2.83
N PRO A 141 -5.60 7.68 -4.03
CA PRO A 141 -4.89 6.89 -5.06
C PRO A 141 -3.54 7.49 -5.46
N ARG A 142 -3.37 8.81 -5.36
CA ARG A 142 -2.14 9.50 -5.75
C ARG A 142 -0.89 9.05 -4.98
N TYR A 143 -1.05 8.59 -3.72
CA TYR A 143 0.06 8.09 -2.91
C TYR A 143 0.23 6.56 -3.00
N ALA A 144 -0.56 5.87 -3.83
CA ALA A 144 -0.41 4.43 -4.04
C ALA A 144 0.99 4.04 -4.57
N PRO A 145 1.63 4.78 -5.51
CA PRO A 145 3.00 4.49 -5.92
C PRO A 145 4.01 4.57 -4.77
N LEU A 146 3.89 5.58 -3.90
CA LEU A 146 4.75 5.73 -2.73
C LEU A 146 4.56 4.59 -1.73
N ARG A 147 3.31 4.17 -1.48
CA ARG A 147 3.03 2.95 -0.68
C ARG A 147 3.67 1.70 -1.31
N GLY A 148 3.63 1.59 -2.64
CA GLY A 148 4.33 0.54 -3.40
C GLY A 148 5.85 0.58 -3.18
N LEU A 149 6.46 1.76 -3.29
CA LEU A 149 7.89 1.96 -3.03
C LEU A 149 8.27 1.55 -1.60
N LEU A 150 7.52 1.98 -0.59
CA LEU A 150 7.79 1.66 0.81
C LEU A 150 7.74 0.15 1.09
N ARG A 151 6.88 -0.59 0.38
CA ARG A 151 6.83 -2.07 0.46
C ARG A 151 8.11 -2.72 -0.04
N VAL A 152 8.68 -2.19 -1.12
CA VAL A 152 9.93 -2.67 -1.72
C VAL A 152 11.11 -2.27 -0.85
N ALA A 153 11.20 -0.99 -0.48
CA ALA A 153 12.25 -0.45 0.39
C ALA A 153 12.36 -1.23 1.70
N ARG A 154 11.25 -1.64 2.31
CA ARG A 154 11.24 -2.46 3.54
C ARG A 154 11.93 -3.82 3.36
N LYS A 155 11.92 -4.38 2.15
CA LYS A 155 12.59 -5.66 1.84
C LYS A 155 14.05 -5.45 1.47
N GLU A 156 14.37 -4.35 0.80
CA GLU A 156 15.71 -4.06 0.29
C GLU A 156 16.62 -3.32 1.29
N LEU A 157 16.02 -2.63 2.26
CA LEU A 157 16.72 -1.84 3.28
C LEU A 157 16.38 -2.39 4.69
N PRO A 158 16.87 -3.58 5.07
CA PRO A 158 16.53 -4.23 6.34
C PRO A 158 17.00 -3.46 7.58
N ARG A 159 17.90 -2.48 7.40
CA ARG A 159 18.33 -1.55 8.47
C ARG A 159 17.26 -0.51 8.80
N LEU A 160 16.20 -0.41 8.00
CA LEU A 160 15.08 0.49 8.20
C LEU A 160 13.85 -0.30 8.67
N SER A 161 13.18 0.22 9.69
CA SER A 161 11.86 -0.22 10.11
C SER A 161 10.83 0.73 9.52
N ILE A 162 10.35 0.39 8.31
CA ILE A 162 9.44 1.23 7.53
C ILE A 162 7.99 0.87 7.84
N ARG A 163 7.20 1.88 8.23
CA ARG A 163 5.76 1.79 8.47
C ARG A 163 5.03 2.79 7.59
N SER A 164 3.95 2.36 6.93
CA SER A 164 3.09 3.23 6.14
C SER A 164 1.71 3.33 6.79
N VAL A 165 1.26 4.55 7.05
CA VAL A 165 -0.03 4.86 7.65
C VAL A 165 -0.82 5.72 6.68
N ALA A 166 -1.92 5.17 6.16
CA ALA A 166 -2.88 5.88 5.33
C ALA A 166 -3.92 6.59 6.21
N LEU A 167 -4.21 7.86 5.95
CA LEU A 167 -5.10 8.68 6.77
C LEU A 167 -6.38 9.00 5.99
N GLN A 168 -7.52 8.52 6.47
CA GLN A 168 -8.82 8.72 5.81
C GLN A 168 -9.46 10.04 6.23
N GLY A 169 -9.80 10.87 5.24
CA GLY A 169 -10.44 12.16 5.47
C GLY A 169 -9.58 13.10 6.32
N ALA A 170 -10.23 13.89 7.18
CA ALA A 170 -9.56 14.59 8.27
C ALA A 170 -9.49 13.63 9.47
N PRO A 171 -8.33 12.98 9.73
CA PRO A 171 -8.24 12.06 10.85
C PRO A 171 -8.44 12.83 12.16
N PRO A 172 -9.03 12.21 13.19
CA PRO A 172 -9.00 12.79 14.52
C PRO A 172 -7.54 12.90 15.00
N PRO A 173 -7.29 13.68 16.06
CA PRO A 173 -5.96 13.83 16.64
C PRO A 173 -5.30 12.47 16.88
N LEU A 174 -4.15 12.23 16.25
CA LEU A 174 -3.47 10.95 16.37
C LEU A 174 -2.82 10.88 17.76
N GLY A 175 -3.40 10.07 18.64
CA GLY A 175 -2.97 9.91 20.03
C GLY A 175 -1.55 9.35 20.21
N ARG A 176 -1.05 9.45 21.45
CA ARG A 176 0.37 9.28 21.84
C ARG A 176 1.05 7.98 21.40
N GLY A 177 0.32 6.89 21.20
CA GLY A 177 0.88 5.58 20.85
C GLY A 177 0.80 5.17 19.38
N LEU A 178 0.09 5.93 18.53
CA LEU A 178 -0.41 5.39 17.27
C LEU A 178 0.69 5.08 16.25
N LEU A 179 1.70 5.94 16.11
CA LEU A 179 2.73 5.79 15.07
C LEU A 179 3.66 4.59 15.33
N ALA A 180 4.14 4.48 16.56
CA ALA A 180 5.15 3.48 16.90
C ALA A 180 4.57 2.06 17.01
N ALA A 181 3.27 1.93 17.32
CA ALA A 181 2.57 0.66 17.31
C ALA A 181 1.91 0.30 15.98
N ALA A 182 1.79 1.26 15.05
CA ALA A 182 1.13 1.02 13.76
C ALA A 182 1.71 -0.21 13.07
N PRO A 183 0.92 -1.23 12.69
CA PRO A 183 1.40 -2.30 11.84
C PRO A 183 2.16 -1.76 10.63
N LEU A 184 3.03 -2.59 10.04
CA LEU A 184 3.91 -2.13 8.96
C LEU A 184 3.17 -1.42 7.82
N GLU A 185 1.92 -1.84 7.57
CA GLU A 185 0.94 -1.08 6.82
C GLU A 185 -0.32 -0.94 7.66
N ALA A 186 -0.80 0.29 7.79
CA ALA A 186 -2.00 0.60 8.53
C ALA A 186 -2.80 1.70 7.85
N ARG A 187 -4.05 1.82 8.25
CA ARG A 187 -4.95 2.91 7.90
C ARG A 187 -5.54 3.47 9.19
N VAL A 188 -5.69 4.78 9.27
CA VAL A 188 -6.48 5.42 10.32
C VAL A 188 -7.77 5.87 9.67
N SER A 189 -8.88 5.31 10.16
CA SER A 189 -10.22 5.68 9.71
C SER A 189 -10.59 7.08 10.23
N THR A 190 -11.71 7.63 9.74
CA THR A 190 -12.26 8.90 10.23
C THR A 190 -12.69 8.85 11.69
N SER A 191 -12.91 7.65 12.26
CA SER A 191 -13.18 7.46 13.69
C SER A 191 -11.90 7.39 14.54
N GLY A 192 -10.72 7.46 13.92
CA GLY A 192 -9.43 7.36 14.60
C GLY A 192 -9.00 5.94 14.90
N GLN A 193 -9.74 4.94 14.41
CA GLN A 193 -9.37 3.55 14.58
C GLN A 193 -8.23 3.21 13.64
N LEU A 194 -7.21 2.57 14.22
CA LEU A 194 -6.10 2.01 13.48
C LEU A 194 -6.52 0.65 12.93
N GLU A 195 -6.37 0.47 11.63
CA GLU A 195 -6.76 -0.72 10.90
C GLU A 195 -5.57 -1.26 10.11
N ARG A 196 -5.53 -2.57 9.88
CA ARG A 196 -4.49 -3.22 9.10
C ARG A 196 -5.08 -3.98 7.92
N PRO A 197 -4.46 -3.91 6.74
CA PRO A 197 -4.95 -4.64 5.60
C PRO A 197 -4.71 -6.15 5.80
N ARG A 198 -5.70 -6.94 5.42
CA ARG A 198 -5.63 -8.40 5.33
C ARG A 198 -6.19 -8.86 4.01
N LEU A 199 -5.59 -9.90 3.45
CA LEU A 199 -6.12 -10.55 2.28
C LEU A 199 -7.10 -11.63 2.75
N ALA A 200 -8.39 -11.40 2.60
CA ALA A 200 -9.43 -12.37 2.91
C ALA A 200 -9.84 -13.11 1.64
N ARG A 201 -10.06 -14.42 1.76
CA ARG A 201 -10.69 -15.19 0.69
C ARG A 201 -12.17 -14.81 0.65
N VAL A 202 -12.66 -14.49 -0.53
CA VAL A 202 -14.10 -14.25 -0.73
C VAL A 202 -14.80 -15.61 -0.64
N ALA A 203 -15.59 -15.83 0.42
CA ALA A 203 -16.30 -17.08 0.63
C ALA A 203 -17.41 -17.25 -0.43
N GLY A 204 -17.48 -18.43 -1.06
CA GLY A 204 -18.61 -18.79 -1.92
C GLY A 204 -18.67 -18.08 -3.27
N SER A 205 -17.91 -18.57 -4.26
CA SER A 205 -18.26 -18.36 -5.67
C SER A 205 -18.30 -19.71 -6.39
N ASP A 206 -19.10 -20.65 -5.88
CA ASP A 206 -19.71 -21.68 -6.74
C ASP A 206 -20.80 -21.08 -7.65
N ALA A 207 -21.12 -19.78 -7.49
CA ALA A 207 -22.04 -19.07 -8.35
C ALA A 207 -21.37 -17.84 -9.00
N LEU A 208 -21.19 -17.98 -10.30
CA LEU A 208 -21.03 -16.99 -11.35
C LEU A 208 -19.59 -16.47 -11.65
N PRO A 209 -19.18 -16.50 -12.94
CA PRO A 209 -18.16 -15.56 -13.40
C PRO A 209 -18.59 -14.17 -12.93
N LEU A 210 -17.63 -13.31 -12.58
CA LEU A 210 -17.93 -11.89 -12.32
C LEU A 210 -19.01 -11.46 -13.31
N PRO A 211 -20.13 -10.85 -12.89
CA PRO A 211 -20.84 -10.00 -13.80
C PRO A 211 -19.89 -8.81 -14.05
N VAL A 212 -18.84 -9.03 -14.86
CA VAL A 212 -18.57 -8.13 -15.97
C VAL A 212 -19.93 -8.11 -16.62
N GLY A 213 -20.73 -7.06 -16.37
CA GLY A 213 -22.17 -7.18 -16.14
C GLY A 213 -22.94 -8.11 -17.09
N GLU A 214 -24.18 -8.42 -16.75
CA GLU A 214 -25.20 -8.69 -17.77
C GLU A 214 -25.42 -7.43 -18.63
N HIS A 215 -24.34 -6.89 -19.17
CA HIS A 215 -24.33 -5.84 -20.14
C HIS A 215 -24.41 -6.53 -21.48
N ASP A 216 -25.36 -6.07 -22.28
CA ASP A 216 -25.41 -6.37 -23.68
C ASP A 216 -24.02 -6.20 -24.30
N ALA A 217 -23.73 -7.02 -25.31
CA ALA A 217 -22.49 -6.95 -26.06
C ALA A 217 -22.18 -5.50 -26.43
N VAL A 218 -21.04 -4.98 -25.95
CA VAL A 218 -20.69 -3.59 -26.26
C VAL A 218 -20.30 -3.50 -27.75
N PRO A 219 -20.65 -2.40 -28.45
CA PRO A 219 -20.30 -2.26 -29.86
C PRO A 219 -18.79 -2.29 -30.09
N THR A 220 -18.02 -1.69 -29.17
CA THR A 220 -16.55 -1.63 -29.26
C THR A 220 -15.94 -1.60 -27.87
N ALA A 221 -14.94 -2.43 -27.62
CA ALA A 221 -14.12 -2.40 -26.41
C ALA A 221 -12.70 -1.92 -26.74
N LEU A 222 -12.10 -1.15 -25.83
CA LEU A 222 -10.72 -0.66 -25.93
C LEU A 222 -9.85 -1.42 -24.92
N VAL A 223 -8.73 -1.99 -25.38
CA VAL A 223 -7.74 -2.67 -24.53
C VAL A 223 -6.38 -1.99 -24.67
N THR A 224 -5.95 -1.29 -23.63
CA THR A 224 -4.60 -0.71 -23.55
C THR A 224 -3.58 -1.80 -23.19
N GLY A 225 -2.36 -1.71 -23.73
CA GLY A 225 -1.40 -2.81 -23.69
C GLY A 225 -1.87 -4.06 -24.46
N GLY A 226 -2.87 -3.91 -25.34
CA GLY A 226 -3.62 -5.00 -25.96
C GLY A 226 -2.87 -5.80 -27.02
N LEU A 227 -1.71 -5.34 -27.47
CA LEU A 227 -1.04 -5.93 -28.64
C LEU A 227 -0.36 -7.28 -28.37
N LYS A 228 -0.08 -7.62 -27.10
CA LYS A 228 0.64 -8.84 -26.70
C LYS A 228 0.18 -9.33 -25.32
N GLY A 229 0.63 -10.54 -24.93
CA GLY A 229 0.50 -11.06 -23.57
C GLY A 229 -0.95 -11.13 -23.09
N LEU A 230 -1.19 -10.66 -21.87
CA LEU A 230 -2.52 -10.67 -21.26
C LEU A 230 -3.52 -9.79 -22.01
N GLY A 231 -3.10 -8.60 -22.48
CA GLY A 231 -3.99 -7.68 -23.20
C GLY A 231 -4.56 -8.28 -24.48
N LEU A 232 -3.74 -9.01 -25.25
CA LEU A 232 -4.21 -9.71 -26.45
C LEU A 232 -5.22 -10.82 -26.10
N ARG A 233 -4.94 -11.59 -25.05
CA ARG A 233 -5.84 -12.66 -24.57
C ARG A 233 -7.17 -12.10 -24.09
N VAL A 234 -7.17 -10.96 -23.40
CA VAL A 234 -8.40 -10.25 -22.99
C VAL A 234 -9.19 -9.80 -24.22
N GLY A 235 -8.52 -9.23 -25.23
CA GLY A 235 -9.19 -8.82 -26.47
C GLY A 235 -9.81 -9.99 -27.24
N GLN A 236 -9.10 -11.12 -27.33
CA GLN A 236 -9.62 -12.35 -27.93
C GLN A 236 -10.81 -12.90 -27.15
N TRP A 237 -10.72 -12.94 -25.81
CA TRP A 237 -11.79 -13.40 -24.94
C TRP A 237 -13.06 -12.55 -25.10
N LEU A 238 -12.92 -11.21 -25.13
CA LEU A 238 -14.05 -10.29 -25.32
C LEU A 238 -14.81 -10.56 -26.63
N LEU A 239 -14.10 -10.91 -27.71
CA LEU A 239 -14.71 -11.31 -28.97
C LEU A 239 -15.33 -12.70 -28.90
N SER A 240 -14.57 -13.70 -28.44
CA SER A 240 -15.03 -15.10 -28.42
C SER A 240 -16.21 -15.33 -27.47
N SER A 241 -16.32 -14.53 -26.41
CA SER A 241 -17.43 -14.59 -25.46
C SER A 241 -18.63 -13.71 -25.87
N GLY A 242 -18.58 -13.07 -27.05
CA GLY A 242 -19.64 -12.17 -27.52
C GLY A 242 -19.82 -10.90 -26.67
N ARG A 243 -18.85 -10.55 -25.81
CA ARG A 243 -18.94 -9.37 -24.93
C ARG A 243 -18.64 -8.07 -25.67
N ALA A 244 -17.95 -8.15 -26.80
CA ALA A 244 -17.76 -7.04 -27.70
C ALA A 244 -17.88 -7.50 -29.17
N ARG A 245 -18.43 -6.65 -30.04
CA ARG A 245 -18.45 -6.89 -31.50
C ARG A 245 -17.11 -6.55 -32.15
N ARG A 246 -16.45 -5.54 -31.61
CA ARG A 246 -15.15 -5.02 -32.05
C ARG A 246 -14.25 -4.79 -30.85
N VAL A 247 -12.97 -5.08 -31.01
CA VAL A 247 -11.96 -4.76 -30.00
C VAL A 247 -10.85 -3.93 -30.64
N VAL A 248 -10.58 -2.76 -30.06
CA VAL A 248 -9.44 -1.91 -30.42
C VAL A 248 -8.33 -2.16 -29.41
N LEU A 249 -7.22 -2.71 -29.88
CA LEU A 249 -6.01 -2.94 -29.11
C LEU A 249 -5.07 -1.76 -29.31
N VAL A 250 -4.63 -1.13 -28.21
CA VAL A 250 -3.72 0.03 -28.27
C VAL A 250 -2.45 -0.26 -27.49
N GLY A 251 -1.32 0.13 -28.05
CA GLY A 251 -0.02 0.14 -27.37
C GLY A 251 0.87 1.27 -27.89
N ARG A 252 2.03 1.47 -27.24
CA ARG A 252 3.01 2.49 -27.68
C ARG A 252 3.53 2.27 -29.11
N SER A 253 3.49 1.03 -29.60
CA SER A 253 3.92 0.66 -30.95
C SER A 253 2.81 0.76 -32.00
N GLY A 254 1.65 1.34 -31.66
CA GLY A 254 0.52 1.53 -32.57
C GLY A 254 -0.78 0.88 -32.10
N GLY A 255 -1.74 0.76 -33.01
CA GLY A 255 -3.05 0.15 -32.76
C GLY A 255 -3.32 -1.05 -33.66
N ARG A 256 -4.18 -1.95 -33.20
CA ARG A 256 -4.71 -3.08 -33.99
C ARG A 256 -6.19 -3.25 -33.69
N GLU A 257 -6.99 -3.44 -34.72
CA GLU A 257 -8.40 -3.77 -34.58
C GLU A 257 -8.60 -5.29 -34.73
N LEU A 258 -9.46 -5.85 -33.89
CA LEU A 258 -9.98 -7.21 -34.01
C LEU A 258 -11.51 -7.15 -34.16
N ARG A 259 -12.07 -8.03 -34.98
CA ARG A 259 -13.51 -8.16 -35.21
C ARG A 259 -13.98 -9.57 -34.88
N GLY A 260 -15.16 -9.68 -34.28
CA GLY A 260 -15.84 -10.97 -34.14
C GLY A 260 -16.27 -11.49 -35.51
N ALA A 261 -16.39 -12.80 -35.67
CA ALA A 261 -17.02 -13.37 -36.85
C ALA A 261 -18.48 -12.90 -36.88
N GLU A 262 -18.86 -12.16 -37.92
CA GLU A 262 -20.27 -11.94 -38.21
C GLU A 262 -20.85 -13.32 -38.55
N GLY A 263 -21.90 -13.73 -37.86
CA GLY A 263 -22.62 -14.93 -38.23
C GLY A 263 -23.13 -14.74 -39.66
N GLU A 264 -22.57 -15.51 -40.59
CA GLU A 264 -23.26 -15.86 -41.83
C GLU A 264 -24.53 -16.61 -41.40
N GLY A 265 -25.65 -15.88 -41.39
CA GLY A 265 -26.99 -16.40 -41.20
C GLY A 265 -27.87 -15.91 -42.33
#